data_AF-A0A432XVW5-F1
#
_entry.id   AF-A0A432XVW5-F1
#
_cell.length_a   1.000
_cell.length_b   1.000
_cell.length_c   1.000
_cell.angle_alpha   90.00
_cell.angle_beta   90.00
_cell.angle_gamma   90.00
#
_symmetry.space_group_name_H-M   'P 1'
#
loop_
_entity.id
_entity.type
_entity.pdbx_description
1 polymer ?
#
loop_
_entity_poly.entity_id
_entity_poly.type
_entity_poly.pdbx_seq_one_letter_code
_entity_poly.pdbx_strand_id
1 'polypeptide(L)'
;MNSKFYLLILFTLLAVSGCGERAAAPQEPAPVLRYSKPEVCDFAISLAQFDVNQPDAKQLRFLNERWRTLQQDELLRPDEAKHGQHLMTALNYHLARDSITKIDEVLEHTAHAYEQIEGLRRFSSNPQEMKVPDSIIRNLRNAVQDCCAHALSSNATALLRADDSSGLYAVGRRAYFIQRDVNRLLDNELSFADYRNQLQAAAAKLPAAPAAVDLNANWVTCH
;
A
#
# COMPACT_ATOMS: atom_id res chain seq x y z
N MET A 1 -56.70 56.04 -25.91
CA MET A 1 -56.38 57.33 -26.54
C MET A 1 -55.26 57.96 -25.71
N ASN A 2 -54.01 57.84 -26.17
CA ASN A 2 -53.26 58.90 -26.87
C ASN A 2 -52.99 60.07 -25.91
N SER A 3 -51.77 60.41 -25.51
CA SER A 3 -50.62 60.81 -26.35
C SER A 3 -49.38 60.84 -25.44
N LYS A 4 -48.24 60.18 -25.73
CA LYS A 4 -47.17 60.61 -26.64
C LYS A 4 -46.66 62.06 -26.42
N PHE A 5 -45.41 62.11 -25.95
CA PHE A 5 -44.26 62.83 -26.55
C PHE A 5 -43.77 64.19 -26.01
N TYR A 6 -42.47 64.18 -25.70
CA TYR A 6 -41.39 65.19 -25.77
C TYR A 6 -40.81 65.68 -24.42
N LEU A 7 -39.58 65.34 -24.01
CA LEU A 7 -38.21 65.52 -24.56
C LEU A 7 -37.51 66.77 -23.96
N LEU A 8 -36.46 66.47 -23.20
CA LEU A 8 -35.12 67.08 -23.23
C LEU A 8 -34.80 68.40 -22.50
N ILE A 9 -33.69 68.30 -21.74
CA ILE A 9 -32.66 69.30 -21.39
C ILE A 9 -32.84 69.99 -20.04
N LEU A 10 -32.08 69.54 -19.04
CA LEU A 10 -30.99 70.38 -18.55
C LEU A 10 -29.84 69.54 -18.00
N PHE A 11 -28.78 69.51 -18.79
CA PHE A 11 -27.42 69.13 -18.41
C PHE A 11 -26.93 70.12 -17.34
N THR A 12 -26.76 69.68 -16.10
CA THR A 12 -25.91 70.38 -15.13
C THR A 12 -24.89 69.42 -14.58
N LEU A 13 -23.77 69.39 -15.31
CA LEU A 13 -22.42 69.24 -14.79
C LEU A 13 -22.29 69.75 -13.36
N LEU A 14 -22.16 68.82 -12.40
CA LEU A 14 -21.47 69.05 -11.14
C LEU A 14 -20.38 67.99 -11.04
N ALA A 15 -19.31 68.24 -11.78
CA ALA A 15 -18.01 67.67 -11.51
C ALA A 15 -17.52 68.24 -10.18
N VAL A 16 -17.86 67.57 -9.08
CA VAL A 16 -17.15 67.75 -7.81
C VAL A 16 -16.01 66.75 -7.82
N SER A 17 -14.82 67.29 -8.08
CA SER A 17 -13.53 66.65 -7.94
C SER A 17 -13.31 66.13 -6.51
N GLY A 18 -13.63 64.86 -6.29
CA GLY A 18 -13.11 64.07 -5.18
C GLY A 18 -11.94 63.24 -5.66
N CYS A 19 -10.73 63.76 -5.47
CA CYS A 19 -9.49 63.01 -5.60
C CYS A 19 -9.33 62.14 -4.33
N GLY A 20 -9.15 60.83 -4.48
CA GLY A 20 -8.63 60.00 -3.39
C GLY A 20 -9.33 58.66 -3.24
N GLU A 21 -8.56 57.61 -3.46
CA GLU A 21 -8.81 56.22 -3.03
C GLU A 21 -9.88 55.48 -3.83
N ARG A 22 -9.44 54.90 -4.96
CA ARG A 22 -9.96 53.61 -5.43
C ARG A 22 -10.14 52.72 -4.21
N ALA A 23 -11.39 52.35 -3.93
CA ALA A 23 -11.70 51.24 -3.05
C ALA A 23 -10.83 50.06 -3.50
N ALA A 24 -9.81 49.76 -2.70
CA ALA A 24 -9.01 48.57 -2.90
C ALA A 24 -9.98 47.40 -2.91
N ALA A 25 -9.95 46.60 -3.99
CA ALA A 25 -10.58 45.30 -3.98
C ALA A 25 -10.17 44.60 -2.66
N PRO A 26 -11.07 43.83 -2.01
CA PRO A 26 -10.71 43.09 -0.81
C PRO A 26 -9.43 42.33 -1.13
N GLN A 27 -8.32 42.68 -0.47
CA GLN A 27 -7.12 41.87 -0.55
C GLN A 27 -7.55 40.52 0.01
N GLU A 28 -7.68 39.52 -0.86
CA GLU A 28 -7.80 38.15 -0.42
C GLU A 28 -6.67 37.93 0.59
N PRO A 29 -6.98 37.48 1.82
CA PRO A 29 -5.96 37.29 2.84
C PRO A 29 -4.86 36.43 2.22
N ALA A 30 -3.63 36.93 2.25
CA ALA A 30 -2.48 36.20 1.70
C ALA A 30 -2.56 34.75 2.21
N PRO A 31 -2.44 33.75 1.32
CA PRO A 31 -2.64 32.35 1.71
C PRO A 31 -1.72 32.06 2.89
N VAL A 32 -2.31 31.71 4.03
CA VAL A 32 -1.55 31.36 5.23
C VAL A 32 -0.78 30.08 4.90
N LEU A 33 0.51 30.23 4.61
CA LEU A 33 1.37 29.10 4.32
C LEU A 33 1.51 28.27 5.59
N ARG A 34 0.95 27.06 5.58
CA ARG A 34 1.04 26.12 6.70
C ARG A 34 2.14 25.12 6.40
N TYR A 35 3.23 25.19 7.15
CA TYR A 35 4.32 24.24 7.04
C TYR A 35 3.95 22.87 7.64
N SER A 36 4.43 21.82 7.00
CA SER A 36 4.37 20.44 7.46
C SER A 36 5.34 20.22 8.62
N LYS A 37 5.12 19.16 9.41
CA LYS A 37 6.07 18.75 10.45
C LYS A 37 7.39 18.26 9.83
N PRO A 38 8.56 18.48 10.46
CA PRO A 38 9.84 18.01 9.93
C PRO A 38 9.85 16.52 9.59
N GLU A 39 9.24 15.68 10.41
CA GLU A 39 9.17 14.23 10.23
C GLU A 39 8.37 13.83 8.98
N VAL A 40 7.31 14.59 8.68
CA VAL A 40 6.48 14.44 7.48
C VAL A 40 7.27 14.85 6.24
N CYS A 41 8.04 15.93 6.33
CA CYS A 41 8.95 16.37 5.28
C CYS A 41 10.05 15.35 4.98
N ASP A 42 10.71 14.84 6.02
CA ASP A 42 11.74 13.80 5.88
C ASP A 42 11.16 12.53 5.24
N PHE A 43 9.91 12.19 5.56
CA PHE A 43 9.21 11.07 4.96
C PHE A 43 8.93 11.33 3.48
N ALA A 44 8.40 12.50 3.12
CA ALA A 44 8.12 12.87 1.73
C ALA A 44 9.40 12.88 0.87
N ILE A 45 10.52 13.38 1.41
CA ILE A 45 11.83 13.33 0.75
C ILE A 45 12.29 11.89 0.54
N SER A 46 12.14 11.03 1.56
CA SER A 46 12.55 9.63 1.46
C SER A 46 11.68 8.85 0.47
N LEU A 47 10.41 9.21 0.38
CA LEU A 47 9.48 8.64 -0.60
C LEU A 47 9.83 9.11 -2.01
N ALA A 48 10.20 10.38 -2.21
CA ALA A 48 10.65 10.91 -3.50
C ALA A 48 11.97 10.29 -4.02
N GLN A 49 12.79 9.73 -3.11
CA GLN A 49 14.03 9.04 -3.46
C GLN A 49 13.83 7.55 -3.78
N PHE A 50 12.62 7.01 -3.59
CA PHE A 50 12.34 5.61 -3.86
C PHE A 50 12.29 5.33 -5.37
N ASP A 51 13.07 4.36 -5.85
CA ASP A 51 13.03 3.94 -7.25
C ASP A 51 11.85 2.99 -7.51
N VAL A 52 10.76 3.54 -8.07
CA VAL A 52 9.56 2.77 -8.44
C VAL A 52 9.84 1.72 -9.50
N ASN A 53 10.85 1.93 -10.35
CA ASN A 53 11.19 1.00 -11.44
C ASN A 53 12.02 -0.19 -10.95
N GLN A 54 12.74 -0.02 -9.84
CA GLN A 54 13.52 -1.08 -9.18
C GLN A 54 13.16 -1.14 -7.70
N PRO A 55 11.93 -1.59 -7.37
CA PRO A 55 11.41 -1.51 -6.01
C PRO A 55 12.18 -2.43 -5.06
N ASP A 56 12.91 -1.84 -4.10
CA ASP A 56 13.48 -2.60 -3.00
C ASP A 56 12.43 -2.86 -1.90
N ALA A 57 12.08 -4.13 -1.70
CA ALA A 57 11.13 -4.54 -0.67
C ALA A 57 11.58 -4.14 0.75
N LYS A 58 12.89 -4.10 1.04
CA LYS A 58 13.39 -3.68 2.34
C LYS A 58 13.16 -2.18 2.56
N GLN A 59 13.50 -1.34 1.58
CA GLN A 59 13.20 0.08 1.62
C GLN A 59 11.69 0.35 1.71
N LEU A 60 10.86 -0.40 0.97
CA LEU A 60 9.39 -0.28 1.07
C LEU A 60 8.84 -0.63 2.45
N ARG A 61 9.36 -1.67 3.11
CA ARG A 61 8.99 -1.99 4.50
C ARG A 61 9.35 -0.87 5.45
N PHE A 62 10.52 -0.26 5.27
CA PHE A 62 10.96 0.89 6.06
C PHE A 62 10.04 2.10 5.85
N LEU A 63 9.65 2.40 4.61
CA LEU A 63 8.68 3.46 4.31
C LEU A 63 7.32 3.20 4.96
N ASN A 64 6.83 1.96 4.92
CA ASN A 64 5.58 1.58 5.61
C ASN A 64 5.65 1.79 7.13
N GLU A 65 6.78 1.46 7.73
CA GLU A 65 6.99 1.64 9.16
C GLU A 65 7.01 3.12 9.54
N ARG A 66 7.71 3.95 8.76
CA ARG A 66 7.70 5.40 8.97
C ARG A 66 6.32 6.01 8.78
N TRP A 67 5.62 5.61 7.72
CA TRP A 67 4.24 6.02 7.48
C TRP A 67 3.33 5.70 8.66
N ARG A 68 3.46 4.49 9.21
CA ARG A 68 2.73 4.06 10.40
C ARG A 68 3.02 4.95 11.59
N THR A 69 4.29 5.25 11.88
CA THR A 69 4.65 6.14 12.99
C THR A 69 4.00 7.50 12.82
N LEU A 70 4.06 8.09 11.63
CA LEU A 70 3.42 9.38 11.34
C LEU A 70 1.90 9.36 11.56
N GLN A 71 1.23 8.27 11.19
CA GLN A 71 -0.21 8.09 11.43
C GLN A 71 -0.53 7.92 12.92
N GLN A 72 0.25 7.12 13.64
CA GLN A 72 0.04 6.83 15.06
C GLN A 72 0.29 8.04 15.94
N ASP A 73 1.28 8.85 15.60
CA ASP A 73 1.65 10.07 16.32
C ASP A 73 0.79 11.28 15.88
N GLU A 74 -0.19 11.08 15.00
CA GLU A 74 -1.11 12.10 14.48
C GLU A 74 -0.39 13.34 13.90
N LEU A 75 0.77 13.11 13.26
CA LEU A 75 1.64 14.19 12.77
C LEU A 75 1.20 14.76 11.41
N LEU A 76 0.32 14.03 10.71
CA LEU A 76 -0.15 14.34 9.36
C LEU A 76 -1.38 15.24 9.39
N ARG A 77 -1.41 16.27 8.55
CA ARG A 77 -2.65 16.99 8.25
C ARG A 77 -3.60 16.11 7.43
N PRO A 78 -4.92 16.37 7.42
CA PRO A 78 -5.87 15.52 6.70
C PRO A 78 -5.59 15.34 5.20
N ASP A 79 -5.13 16.39 4.53
CA ASP A 79 -4.74 16.40 3.12
C ASP A 79 -3.45 15.59 2.87
N GLU A 80 -2.43 15.77 3.73
CA GLU A 80 -1.19 14.99 3.71
C GLU A 80 -1.46 13.50 3.98
N ALA A 81 -2.32 13.20 4.96
CA ALA A 81 -2.69 11.84 5.32
C ALA A 81 -3.36 11.14 4.13
N LYS A 82 -4.27 11.83 3.43
CA LYS A 82 -4.95 11.28 2.25
C LYS A 82 -3.97 11.06 1.10
N HIS A 83 -3.10 12.02 0.83
CA HIS A 83 -2.13 11.93 -0.26
C HIS A 83 -1.09 10.84 0.02
N GLY A 84 -0.47 10.86 1.20
CA GLY A 84 0.48 9.82 1.63
C GLY A 84 -0.13 8.42 1.64
N GLN A 85 -1.39 8.26 2.05
CA GLN A 85 -2.09 6.97 1.99
C GLN A 85 -2.23 6.48 0.54
N HIS A 86 -2.53 7.38 -0.41
CA HIS A 86 -2.60 7.03 -1.82
C HIS A 86 -1.24 6.53 -2.35
N LEU A 87 -0.16 7.28 -2.05
CA LEU A 87 1.20 6.90 -2.44
C LEU A 87 1.60 5.55 -1.84
N MET A 88 1.40 5.37 -0.53
CA MET A 88 1.73 4.12 0.17
C MET A 88 0.91 2.93 -0.31
N THR A 89 -0.36 3.13 -0.64
CA THR A 89 -1.21 2.07 -1.21
C THR A 89 -0.66 1.61 -2.56
N ALA A 90 -0.24 2.55 -3.41
CA ALA A 90 0.35 2.22 -4.69
C ALA A 90 1.68 1.46 -4.56
N LEU A 91 2.56 1.93 -3.66
CA LEU A 91 3.82 1.27 -3.35
C LEU A 91 3.61 -0.14 -2.76
N ASN A 92 2.58 -0.32 -1.93
CA ASN A 92 2.25 -1.61 -1.32
C ASN A 92 1.82 -2.68 -2.33
N TYR A 93 1.40 -2.29 -3.55
CA TYR A 93 1.20 -3.28 -4.61
C TYR A 93 2.51 -3.97 -5.02
N HIS A 94 3.67 -3.32 -4.89
CA HIS A 94 4.96 -3.98 -5.12
C HIS A 94 5.24 -5.02 -4.02
N LEU A 95 5.01 -4.68 -2.75
CA LEU A 95 5.13 -5.63 -1.64
C LEU A 95 4.17 -6.82 -1.78
N ALA A 96 2.94 -6.59 -2.26
CA ALA A 96 1.99 -7.67 -2.50
C ALA A 96 2.48 -8.64 -3.59
N ARG A 97 3.08 -8.12 -4.66
CA ARG A 97 3.66 -8.98 -5.71
C ARG A 97 4.89 -9.75 -5.23
N ASP A 98 5.79 -9.09 -4.48
CA ASP A 98 6.91 -9.76 -3.81
C ASP A 98 6.42 -10.89 -2.89
N SER A 99 5.37 -10.63 -2.10
CA SER A 99 4.74 -11.66 -1.26
C SER A 99 4.19 -12.84 -2.05
N ILE A 100 3.58 -12.63 -3.22
CA ILE A 100 3.10 -13.72 -4.07
C ILE A 100 4.26 -14.59 -4.53
N THR A 101 5.32 -13.98 -5.07
CA THR A 101 6.54 -14.70 -5.50
C THR A 101 7.14 -15.50 -4.35
N LYS A 102 7.25 -14.91 -3.16
CA LYS A 102 7.77 -15.58 -1.96
C LYS A 102 6.88 -16.70 -1.45
N ILE A 103 5.55 -16.57 -1.59
CA ILE A 103 4.64 -17.67 -1.30
C ILE A 103 4.88 -18.82 -2.29
N ASP A 104 5.05 -18.54 -3.58
CA ASP A 104 5.33 -19.57 -4.58
C ASP A 104 6.65 -20.31 -4.29
N GLU A 105 7.71 -19.61 -3.91
CA GLU A 105 8.98 -20.22 -3.44
C GLU A 105 8.75 -21.15 -2.22
N VAL A 106 7.94 -20.72 -1.24
CA VAL A 106 7.57 -21.58 -0.10
C VAL A 106 6.79 -22.82 -0.55
N LEU A 107 5.88 -22.69 -1.52
CA LEU A 107 5.11 -23.81 -2.04
C LEU A 107 6.00 -24.82 -2.76
N GLU A 108 7.04 -24.36 -3.46
CA GLU A 108 8.03 -25.25 -4.09
C GLU A 108 8.78 -26.08 -3.04
N HIS A 109 9.31 -25.43 -1.99
CA HIS A 109 9.96 -26.14 -0.89
C HIS A 109 9.00 -27.11 -0.18
N THR A 110 7.74 -26.69 -0.01
CA THR A 110 6.72 -27.52 0.63
C THR A 110 6.36 -28.73 -0.24
N ALA A 111 6.27 -28.57 -1.56
CA ALA A 111 6.01 -29.66 -2.49
C ALA A 111 7.16 -30.68 -2.47
N HIS A 112 8.41 -30.22 -2.47
CA HIS A 112 9.55 -31.13 -2.34
C HIS A 112 9.54 -31.91 -1.01
N ALA A 113 9.23 -31.25 0.11
CA ALA A 113 9.08 -31.94 1.40
C ALA A 113 7.92 -32.94 1.38
N TYR A 114 6.78 -32.57 0.77
CA TYR A 114 5.61 -33.43 0.60
C TYR A 114 5.96 -34.70 -0.19
N GLU A 115 6.69 -34.59 -1.30
CA GLU A 115 7.11 -35.74 -2.10
C GLU A 115 8.02 -36.70 -1.32
N GLN A 116 8.93 -36.18 -0.49
CA GLN A 116 9.75 -37.01 0.39
C GLN A 116 8.89 -37.79 1.40
N ILE A 117 7.88 -37.12 1.98
CA ILE A 117 6.95 -37.75 2.93
C ILE A 117 6.12 -38.83 2.24
N GLU A 118 5.55 -38.54 1.06
CA GLU A 118 4.78 -39.52 0.28
C GLU A 118 5.64 -40.70 -0.16
N GLY A 119 6.90 -40.45 -0.53
CA GLY A 119 7.88 -41.49 -0.82
C GLY A 119 8.05 -42.47 0.35
N LEU A 120 8.08 -41.98 1.58
CA LEU A 120 8.14 -42.81 2.79
C LEU A 120 6.81 -43.50 3.10
N ARG A 121 5.68 -42.80 2.94
CA ARG A 121 4.33 -43.34 3.18
C ARG A 121 4.07 -44.60 2.38
N ARG A 122 4.59 -44.69 1.14
CA ARG A 122 4.47 -45.88 0.27
C ARG A 122 5.09 -47.16 0.84
N PHE A 123 6.05 -47.04 1.76
CA PHE A 123 6.74 -48.18 2.38
C PHE A 123 6.30 -48.41 3.84
N SER A 124 5.37 -47.61 4.36
CA SER A 124 4.83 -47.77 5.71
C SER A 124 3.71 -48.82 5.75
N SER A 125 3.70 -49.65 6.78
CA SER A 125 2.58 -50.57 7.07
C SER A 125 1.32 -49.83 7.50
N ASN A 126 1.45 -48.61 8.04
CA ASN A 126 0.36 -47.70 8.32
C ASN A 126 0.69 -46.30 7.78
N PRO A 127 0.37 -46.01 6.50
CA PRO A 127 0.72 -44.74 5.85
C PRO A 127 0.05 -43.52 6.47
N GLN A 128 -1.14 -43.67 7.05
CA GLN A 128 -1.92 -42.56 7.60
C GLN A 128 -1.37 -42.09 8.95
N GLU A 129 -0.86 -43.00 9.77
CA GLU A 129 -0.28 -42.70 11.09
C GLU A 129 1.25 -42.66 11.06
N MET A 130 1.85 -42.71 9.87
CA MET A 130 3.30 -42.68 9.73
C MET A 130 3.84 -41.34 10.25
N LYS A 131 4.67 -41.40 11.30
CA LYS A 131 5.37 -40.23 11.81
C LYS A 131 6.32 -39.68 10.73
N VAL A 132 6.16 -38.42 10.38
CA VAL A 132 7.08 -37.72 9.48
C VAL A 132 8.45 -37.56 10.16
N PRO A 133 9.56 -37.92 9.50
CA PRO A 133 10.89 -37.70 10.06
C PRO A 133 11.17 -36.21 10.34
N ASP A 134 11.70 -35.93 11.54
CA ASP A 134 12.04 -34.57 11.97
C ASP A 134 13.08 -33.91 11.05
N SER A 135 13.92 -34.70 10.37
CA SER A 135 14.90 -34.20 9.40
C SER A 135 14.25 -33.52 8.21
N ILE A 136 13.14 -34.05 7.68
CA ILE A 136 12.40 -33.47 6.55
C ILE A 136 11.79 -32.13 6.96
N ILE A 137 11.11 -32.11 8.11
CA ILE A 137 10.48 -30.90 8.65
C ILE A 137 11.52 -29.82 8.95
N ARG A 138 12.67 -30.20 9.51
CA ARG A 138 13.78 -29.26 9.78
C ARG A 138 14.35 -28.70 8.47
N ASN A 139 14.57 -29.53 7.46
CA ASN A 139 15.09 -29.07 6.17
C ASN A 139 14.12 -28.11 5.48
N LEU A 140 12.81 -28.41 5.49
CA LEU A 140 11.78 -27.51 4.99
C LEU A 140 11.80 -26.18 5.74
N ARG A 141 11.83 -26.21 7.08
CA ARG A 141 11.86 -24.99 7.89
C ARG A 141 13.07 -24.13 7.56
N ASN A 142 14.25 -24.73 7.42
CA ASN A 142 15.47 -24.01 7.06
C ASN A 142 15.34 -23.36 5.68
N ALA A 143 14.90 -24.12 4.67
CA ALA A 143 14.69 -23.59 3.33
C ALA A 143 13.71 -22.40 3.31
N VAL A 144 12.58 -22.53 4.02
CA VAL A 144 11.58 -21.45 4.14
C VAL A 144 12.12 -20.24 4.91
N GLN A 145 12.92 -20.45 5.96
CA GLN A 145 13.55 -19.37 6.72
C GLN A 145 14.56 -18.61 5.87
N ASP A 146 15.40 -19.33 5.13
CA ASP A 146 16.46 -18.76 4.31
C ASP A 146 15.91 -17.99 3.11
N CYS A 147 14.82 -18.49 2.49
CA CYS A 147 14.26 -17.85 1.29
C CYS A 147 13.29 -16.69 1.60
N CYS A 148 12.40 -16.88 2.57
CA CYS A 148 11.10 -16.22 2.48
C CYS A 148 10.47 -15.79 3.80
N ALA A 149 10.71 -16.50 4.91
CA ALA A 149 9.91 -16.35 6.13
C ALA A 149 9.94 -14.92 6.69
N HIS A 150 11.12 -14.33 6.76
CA HIS A 150 11.28 -12.95 7.23
C HIS A 150 10.57 -11.96 6.29
N ALA A 151 10.80 -12.09 4.99
CA ALA A 151 10.18 -11.24 3.97
C ALA A 151 8.65 -11.30 4.01
N LEU A 152 8.07 -12.51 4.07
CA LEU A 152 6.63 -12.72 4.14
C LEU A 152 6.02 -12.13 5.42
N SER A 153 6.65 -12.33 6.57
CA SER A 153 6.17 -11.77 7.85
C SER A 153 6.17 -10.24 7.84
N SER A 154 7.26 -9.63 7.37
CA SER A 154 7.35 -8.16 7.29
C SER A 154 6.40 -7.58 6.25
N ASN A 155 6.25 -8.20 5.08
CA ASN A 155 5.28 -7.76 4.08
C ASN A 155 3.85 -7.88 4.60
N ALA A 156 3.49 -8.99 5.26
CA ALA A 156 2.15 -9.19 5.80
C ALA A 156 1.75 -8.06 6.76
N THR A 157 2.67 -7.60 7.61
CA THR A 157 2.42 -6.49 8.54
C THR A 157 2.09 -5.18 7.83
N ALA A 158 2.71 -4.90 6.69
CA ALA A 158 2.39 -3.74 5.86
C ALA A 158 1.02 -3.91 5.16
N LEU A 159 0.76 -5.10 4.61
CA LEU A 159 -0.39 -5.38 3.76
C LEU A 159 -1.71 -5.56 4.52
N LEU A 160 -1.68 -6.14 5.72
CA LEU A 160 -2.87 -6.42 6.54
C LEU A 160 -3.59 -5.17 7.08
N ARG A 161 -3.01 -3.98 6.88
CA ARG A 161 -3.62 -2.70 7.27
C ARG A 161 -4.48 -2.08 6.19
N ALA A 162 -4.46 -2.64 4.98
CA ALA A 162 -5.39 -2.25 3.94
C ALA A 162 -6.81 -2.72 4.29
N ASP A 163 -7.81 -2.15 3.61
CA ASP A 163 -9.20 -2.57 3.72
C ASP A 163 -9.33 -4.10 3.54
N ASP A 164 -10.07 -4.77 4.41
CA ASP A 164 -10.31 -6.21 4.41
C ASP A 164 -10.80 -6.75 3.06
N SER A 165 -11.51 -5.92 2.29
CA SER A 165 -12.00 -6.25 0.95
C SER A 165 -10.93 -6.15 -0.15
N SER A 166 -9.81 -5.48 0.12
CA SER A 166 -8.77 -5.17 -0.85
C SER A 166 -7.91 -6.38 -1.22
N GLY A 167 -7.31 -6.33 -2.42
CA GLY A 167 -6.31 -7.31 -2.83
C GLY A 167 -5.04 -7.30 -1.96
N LEU A 168 -4.64 -6.13 -1.45
CA LEU A 168 -3.50 -6.00 -0.54
C LEU A 168 -3.73 -6.81 0.74
N TYR A 169 -4.88 -6.63 1.39
CA TYR A 169 -5.24 -7.40 2.58
C TYR A 169 -5.32 -8.90 2.27
N ALA A 170 -5.94 -9.28 1.15
CA ALA A 170 -6.09 -10.67 0.75
C ALA A 170 -4.72 -11.38 0.62
N VAL A 171 -3.73 -10.73 0.00
CA VAL A 171 -2.36 -11.25 -0.12
C VAL A 171 -1.65 -11.23 1.24
N GLY A 172 -1.76 -10.13 1.98
CA GLY A 172 -1.16 -10.00 3.32
C GLY A 172 -1.61 -11.10 4.28
N ARG A 173 -2.89 -11.48 4.23
CA ARG A 173 -3.45 -12.57 5.03
C ARG A 173 -2.85 -13.92 4.68
N ARG A 174 -2.59 -14.19 3.40
CA ARG A 174 -1.93 -15.44 2.96
C ARG A 174 -0.47 -15.49 3.41
N ALA A 175 0.25 -14.38 3.24
CA ALA A 175 1.62 -14.25 3.74
C ALA A 175 1.70 -14.45 5.26
N TYR A 176 0.75 -13.89 6.02
CA TYR A 176 0.68 -14.03 7.48
C TYR A 176 0.45 -15.48 7.93
N PHE A 177 -0.46 -16.20 7.27
CA PHE A 177 -0.82 -17.57 7.66
C PHE A 177 -0.06 -18.66 6.91
N ILE A 178 1.00 -18.32 6.18
CA ILE A 178 1.73 -19.28 5.33
C ILE A 178 2.21 -20.51 6.11
N GLN A 179 2.70 -20.34 7.34
CA GLN A 179 3.17 -21.47 8.18
C GLN A 179 2.05 -22.44 8.53
N ARG A 180 0.86 -21.92 8.88
CA ARG A 180 -0.33 -22.75 9.12
C ARG A 180 -0.70 -23.51 7.85
N ASP A 181 -0.73 -22.81 6.72
CA ASP A 181 -1.17 -23.39 5.46
C ASP A 181 -0.16 -24.43 4.92
N VAL A 182 1.14 -24.25 5.15
CA VAL A 182 2.19 -25.24 4.89
C VAL A 182 1.93 -26.54 5.64
N ASN A 183 1.62 -26.48 6.94
CA ASN A 183 1.29 -27.69 7.70
C ASN A 183 0.06 -28.40 7.12
N ARG A 184 -1.00 -27.64 6.78
CA ARG A 184 -2.20 -28.19 6.16
C ARG A 184 -1.93 -28.87 4.81
N LEU A 185 -0.97 -28.36 4.03
CA LEU A 185 -0.52 -28.99 2.79
C LEU A 185 0.20 -30.32 3.06
N LEU A 186 1.08 -30.37 4.06
CA LEU A 186 1.80 -31.60 4.42
C LEU A 186 0.89 -32.68 5.02
N ASP A 187 -0.17 -32.26 5.71
CA ASP A 187 -1.15 -33.11 6.38
C ASP A 187 -2.32 -33.53 5.44
N ASN A 188 -2.28 -33.17 4.16
CA ASN A 188 -3.34 -33.42 3.18
C ASN A 188 -4.71 -32.76 3.51
N GLU A 189 -4.75 -31.79 4.42
CA GLU A 189 -5.96 -31.02 4.74
C GLU A 189 -6.27 -29.91 3.72
N LEU A 190 -5.28 -29.60 2.88
CA LEU A 190 -5.35 -28.62 1.81
C LEU A 190 -4.56 -29.14 0.62
N SER A 191 -5.11 -29.06 -0.59
CA SER A 191 -4.35 -29.41 -1.79
C SER A 191 -3.53 -28.22 -2.29
N PHE A 192 -2.38 -28.51 -2.92
CA PHE A 192 -1.56 -27.47 -3.58
C PHE A 192 -2.35 -26.74 -4.68
N ALA A 193 -3.24 -27.44 -5.38
CA ALA A 193 -4.10 -26.85 -6.41
C ALA A 193 -5.07 -25.84 -5.81
N ASP A 194 -5.76 -26.21 -4.72
CA ASP A 194 -6.68 -25.31 -4.03
C ASP A 194 -5.97 -24.10 -3.44
N TYR A 195 -4.77 -24.31 -2.88
CA TYR A 195 -3.95 -23.20 -2.39
C TYR A 195 -3.57 -22.23 -3.51
N ARG A 196 -3.09 -22.74 -4.65
CA ARG A 196 -2.75 -21.90 -5.81
C ARG A 196 -3.96 -21.15 -6.36
N ASN A 197 -5.13 -21.78 -6.41
CA ASN A 197 -6.37 -21.12 -6.78
C ASN A 197 -6.71 -19.97 -5.82
N GLN A 198 -6.53 -20.17 -4.51
CA GLN A 198 -6.74 -19.12 -3.51
C GLN A 198 -5.73 -17.97 -3.65
N LEU A 199 -4.48 -18.27 -3.96
CA LEU A 199 -3.43 -17.27 -4.19
C LEU A 199 -3.71 -16.47 -5.47
N GLN A 200 -4.08 -17.14 -6.56
CA GLN A 200 -4.47 -16.50 -7.82
C GLN A 200 -5.71 -15.63 -7.65
N ALA A 201 -6.71 -16.07 -6.89
CA ALA A 201 -7.89 -15.26 -6.57
C ALA A 201 -7.53 -14.00 -5.77
N ALA A 202 -6.53 -14.07 -4.88
CA ALA A 202 -6.02 -12.89 -4.18
C ALA A 202 -5.23 -11.97 -5.14
N ALA A 203 -4.38 -12.54 -5.98
CA ALA A 203 -3.58 -11.81 -6.97
C ALA A 203 -4.47 -11.09 -8.01
N ALA A 204 -5.59 -11.69 -8.42
CA ALA A 204 -6.54 -11.10 -9.36
C ALA A 204 -7.24 -9.84 -8.83
N LYS A 205 -7.21 -9.60 -7.51
CA LYS A 205 -7.71 -8.37 -6.89
C LYS A 205 -6.68 -7.23 -6.88
N LEU A 206 -5.43 -7.52 -7.26
CA LEU A 206 -4.41 -6.49 -7.44
C LEU A 206 -4.58 -5.85 -8.83
N PRO A 207 -4.25 -4.56 -8.99
CA PRO A 207 -4.19 -3.97 -10.32
C PRO A 207 -3.14 -4.71 -11.17
N ALA A 208 -3.35 -4.82 -12.49
CA ALA A 208 -2.45 -5.57 -13.37
C ALA A 208 -1.00 -5.05 -13.32
N ALA A 209 -0.84 -3.74 -13.25
CA ALA A 209 0.43 -3.06 -12.96
C ALA A 209 0.23 -2.12 -11.75
N PRO A 210 1.27 -1.85 -10.94
CA PRO A 210 1.24 -0.72 -10.03
C PRO A 210 0.91 0.54 -10.84
N ALA A 211 0.05 1.41 -10.29
CA ALA A 211 -0.24 2.68 -10.95
C ALA A 211 1.07 3.48 -11.09
N ALA A 212 1.25 4.20 -12.19
CA ALA A 212 2.29 5.20 -12.29
C ALA A 212 1.97 6.29 -11.28
N VAL A 213 2.72 6.34 -10.18
CA VAL A 213 2.52 7.31 -9.12
C VAL A 213 3.71 8.25 -9.09
N ASP A 214 3.41 9.54 -9.09
CA ASP A 214 4.41 10.58 -8.88
C ASP A 214 4.75 10.63 -7.39
N LEU A 215 6.00 10.28 -7.07
CA LEU A 215 6.51 10.22 -5.70
C LEU A 215 7.10 11.56 -5.23
N ASN A 216 6.97 12.63 -6.00
CA ASN A 216 7.52 13.92 -5.62
C ASN A 216 7.05 14.38 -4.22
N ALA A 217 7.80 15.30 -3.61
CA ALA A 217 7.48 15.84 -2.29
C ALA A 217 6.56 17.08 -2.34
N ASN A 218 5.86 17.35 -3.45
CA ASN A 218 5.11 18.60 -3.63
C ASN A 218 3.78 18.66 -2.83
N TRP A 219 3.39 17.55 -2.23
CA TRP A 219 2.19 17.41 -1.39
C TRP A 219 2.43 17.80 0.07
N VAL A 220 3.68 18.13 0.43
CA VAL A 220 4.06 18.70 1.74
C VAL A 220 4.65 20.10 1.55
N THR A 221 4.60 20.92 2.59
CA THR A 221 5.21 22.25 2.59
C THR A 221 6.33 22.29 3.62
N CYS A 222 7.56 22.11 3.18
CA CYS A 222 8.73 22.03 4.05
C CYS A 222 9.44 23.37 4.23
N HIS A 223 10.12 23.53 5.36
CA HIS A 223 10.98 24.67 5.70
C HIS A 223 12.42 24.18 5.90
#